data_AF-A0A7G2EQD2-F1
#
_entry.id   AF-A0A7G2EQD2-F1
#
_cell.length_a   1.000
_cell.length_b   1.000
_cell.length_c   1.000
_cell.angle_alpha   90.00
_cell.angle_beta   90.00
_cell.angle_gamma   90.00
#
_symmetry.space_group_name_H-M   'P 1'
#
loop_
_entity.id
_entity.type
_entity.pdbx_description
1 polymer ?
#
loop_
_entity_poly.entity_id
_entity_poly.type
_entity_poly.pdbx_seq_one_letter_code
_entity_poly.pdbx_strand_id
1 'polypeptide(L)'
;MAQRFFLLLLLLIFLVNLICFSSQQDLSFVFNGFDQDQAGDELLLDGFARIQSPERVLQLTDGTTKQKGHAFFNRPFDFGSASSQSLSFFTHFVCALVPKPGVAGGHGIAFVLSSSNYLKKADPGQYLGLFNISTNGSPSSHLLAIELDTVQSAAFDDIDKNHVGIDENSLQSVETASASYYSDKEGKNISLLLLSGDRIQVWIDYEDTLLNVTLAPLREQKPSTPLLSRTTNLTAIFPDQRAFLGFSAATGSVINTPGIGVSTPMVMGIPGLAITSSSVTSSVSVPLVSPPSTNSMFISHSILNGDGR
;
A
#
# COMPACT_ATOMS: atom_id res chain seq x y z
N MET A 1 30.40 -0.72 51.36
CA MET A 1 29.23 -1.47 50.86
C MET A 1 28.33 -0.59 49.98
N ALA A 2 27.96 0.61 50.42
CA ALA A 2 27.08 1.54 49.69
C ALA A 2 27.57 1.96 48.28
N GLN A 3 28.87 2.25 48.11
CA GLN A 3 29.42 2.67 46.81
C GLN A 3 29.34 1.59 45.72
N ARG A 4 29.51 0.31 46.10
CA ARG A 4 29.36 -0.82 45.18
C ARG A 4 27.91 -1.02 44.75
N PHE A 5 26.97 -0.79 45.65
CA PHE A 5 25.54 -0.87 45.36
C PHE A 5 25.09 0.26 44.42
N PHE A 6 25.60 1.47 44.62
CA PHE A 6 25.32 2.62 43.75
C PHE A 6 25.85 2.42 42.32
N LEU A 7 27.06 1.87 42.17
CA LEU A 7 27.62 1.53 40.85
C LEU A 7 26.82 0.43 40.13
N LEU A 8 26.35 -0.59 40.85
CA LEU A 8 25.50 -1.64 40.29
C LEU A 8 24.14 -1.10 39.84
N LEU A 9 23.57 -0.14 40.58
CA LEU A 9 22.30 0.50 40.21
C LEU A 9 22.45 1.35 38.94
N LEU A 10 23.53 2.13 38.81
CA LEU A 10 23.83 2.90 37.60
C LEU A 10 24.07 1.99 36.39
N LEU A 11 24.77 0.86 36.59
CA LEU A 11 24.97 -0.14 35.54
C LEU A 11 23.64 -0.78 35.12
N LEU A 12 22.74 -1.09 36.07
CA LEU A 12 21.42 -1.63 35.77
C LEU A 12 20.56 -0.63 35.00
N ILE A 13 20.56 0.65 35.40
CA ILE A 13 19.86 1.72 34.67
C ILE A 13 20.44 1.87 33.27
N PHE A 14 21.77 1.86 33.12
CA PHE A 14 22.45 1.91 31.82
C PHE A 14 22.10 0.71 30.93
N LEU A 15 22.07 -0.51 31.48
CA LEU A 15 21.69 -1.73 30.77
C LEU A 15 20.21 -1.72 30.36
N VAL A 16 19.30 -1.23 31.22
CA VAL A 16 17.88 -1.06 30.89
C VAL A 16 17.70 -0.01 29.77
N ASN A 17 18.45 1.09 29.80
CA ASN A 17 18.45 2.07 28.72
C ASN A 17 19.03 1.47 27.42
N LEU A 18 20.08 0.64 27.49
CA LEU A 18 20.61 -0.06 26.32
C LEU A 18 19.59 -1.02 25.68
N ILE A 19 18.80 -1.72 26.49
CA ILE A 19 17.74 -2.63 26.02
C ILE A 19 16.60 -1.82 25.37
N CYS A 20 16.29 -0.63 25.88
CA CYS A 20 15.27 0.26 25.30
C CYS A 20 15.71 0.95 23.99
N PHE A 21 17.02 1.07 23.71
CA PHE A 21 17.55 1.73 22.50
C PHE A 21 17.67 0.81 21.28
N SER A 22 17.25 -0.47 21.36
CA SER A 22 17.45 -1.47 20.31
C SER A 22 16.20 -2.30 20.00
N SER A 23 15.08 -1.65 19.69
CA SER A 23 14.01 -2.31 18.92
C SER A 23 13.63 -1.46 17.73
N GLN A 24 14.47 -1.46 16.70
CA GLN A 24 13.98 -1.19 15.35
C GLN A 24 13.08 -2.37 15.02
N GLN A 25 11.76 -2.19 15.19
CA GLN A 25 10.80 -3.23 14.89
C GLN A 25 10.66 -3.26 13.37
N ASP A 26 11.23 -4.29 12.74
CA ASP A 26 10.85 -4.67 11.39
C ASP A 26 9.33 -4.91 11.40
N LEU A 27 8.59 -4.00 10.76
CA LEU A 27 7.16 -4.14 10.59
C LEU A 27 6.94 -5.06 9.40
N SER A 28 6.63 -6.32 9.69
CA SER A 28 6.19 -7.27 8.68
C SER A 28 4.86 -7.89 9.07
N PHE A 29 3.92 -7.87 8.12
CA PHE A 29 2.62 -8.51 8.27
C PHE A 29 2.15 -9.06 6.93
N VAL A 30 1.31 -10.10 7.00
CA VAL A 30 0.68 -10.73 5.84
C VAL A 30 -0.76 -11.10 6.21
N PHE A 31 -1.74 -10.60 5.45
CA PHE A 31 -3.14 -11.05 5.57
C PHE A 31 -3.46 -12.05 4.48
N ASN A 32 -3.53 -13.34 4.80
CA ASN A 32 -4.03 -14.36 3.89
C ASN A 32 -5.56 -14.49 4.04
N GLY A 33 -6.24 -13.45 3.56
CA GLY A 33 -7.63 -13.13 3.90
C GLY A 33 -7.73 -12.26 5.15
N PHE A 34 -8.81 -11.49 5.24
CA PHE A 34 -9.12 -10.62 6.37
C PHE A 34 -10.03 -11.37 7.34
N ASP A 35 -9.48 -11.81 8.48
CA ASP A 35 -10.27 -12.34 9.59
C ASP A 35 -10.85 -11.20 10.41
N GLN A 36 -12.15 -11.26 10.70
CA GLN A 36 -12.81 -10.23 11.50
C GLN A 36 -12.21 -10.12 12.92
N ASP A 37 -11.76 -11.24 13.49
CA ASP A 37 -11.18 -11.30 14.84
C ASP A 37 -9.72 -10.79 14.88
N GLN A 38 -8.94 -10.92 13.80
CA GLN A 38 -7.57 -10.38 13.74
C GLN A 38 -7.55 -8.91 13.25
N ALA A 39 -8.46 -8.56 12.34
CA ALA A 39 -8.59 -7.20 11.84
C ALA A 39 -9.14 -6.23 12.88
N GLY A 40 -9.91 -6.69 13.87
CA GLY A 40 -10.54 -5.83 14.87
C GLY A 40 -9.55 -4.98 15.69
N ASP A 41 -8.34 -5.49 15.92
CA ASP A 41 -7.30 -4.77 16.67
C ASP A 41 -6.25 -4.11 15.75
N GLU A 42 -6.03 -4.65 14.54
CA GLU A 42 -4.97 -4.22 13.62
C GLU A 42 -5.43 -3.22 12.55
N LEU A 43 -6.71 -3.25 12.15
CA LEU A 43 -7.29 -2.43 11.10
C LEU A 43 -8.41 -1.52 11.62
N LEU A 44 -8.26 -0.23 11.36
CA LEU A 44 -9.31 0.76 11.51
C LEU A 44 -10.10 0.87 10.20
N LEU A 45 -11.38 0.56 10.26
CA LEU A 45 -12.31 0.72 9.14
C LEU A 45 -13.12 2.01 9.33
N ASP A 46 -13.20 2.82 8.29
CA ASP A 46 -13.99 4.06 8.24
C ASP A 46 -14.81 4.14 6.94
N GLY A 47 -15.87 4.96 6.96
CA GLY A 47 -16.83 5.06 5.87
C GLY A 47 -17.57 3.74 5.70
N PHE A 48 -17.61 3.23 4.47
CA PHE A 48 -18.28 1.97 4.17
C PHE A 48 -17.45 0.72 4.48
N ALA A 49 -16.14 0.85 4.63
CA ALA A 49 -15.24 -0.30 4.61
C ALA A 49 -15.66 -1.39 5.60
N ARG A 50 -15.70 -2.64 5.13
CA ARG A 50 -16.08 -3.82 5.92
C ARG A 50 -15.37 -5.06 5.43
N ILE A 51 -15.26 -6.05 6.31
CA ILE A 51 -14.80 -7.39 5.95
C ILE A 51 -16.02 -8.23 5.60
N GLN A 52 -16.04 -8.83 4.42
CA GLN A 52 -17.08 -9.77 4.00
C GLN A 52 -16.80 -11.16 4.56
N SER A 53 -17.85 -11.78 5.09
CA SER A 53 -17.85 -13.17 5.58
C SER A 53 -18.84 -13.99 4.76
N PRO A 54 -18.50 -15.23 4.35
CA PRO A 54 -17.31 -16.02 4.75
C PRO A 54 -16.04 -15.78 3.91
N GLU A 55 -16.08 -14.90 2.91
CA GLU A 55 -15.02 -14.76 1.89
C GLU A 55 -13.72 -14.15 2.43
N ARG A 56 -13.74 -13.50 3.59
CA ARG A 56 -12.58 -12.84 4.23
C ARG A 56 -11.95 -11.79 3.32
N VAL A 57 -12.79 -11.00 2.65
CA VAL A 57 -12.40 -9.94 1.70
C VAL A 57 -12.67 -8.57 2.30
N LEU A 58 -11.71 -7.65 2.20
CA LEU A 58 -11.93 -6.26 2.57
C LEU A 58 -12.66 -5.56 1.42
N GLN A 59 -13.91 -5.19 1.66
CA GLN A 59 -14.73 -4.42 0.75
C GLN A 59 -14.71 -2.95 1.17
N LEU A 60 -14.16 -2.08 0.33
CA LEU A 60 -14.03 -0.65 0.66
C LEU A 60 -15.29 0.14 0.30
N THR A 61 -16.06 -0.28 -0.71
CA THR A 61 -17.36 0.31 -1.10
C THR A 61 -18.31 -0.79 -1.59
N ASP A 62 -19.61 -0.55 -1.71
CA ASP A 62 -20.59 -1.49 -2.33
C ASP A 62 -21.11 -1.05 -3.69
N GLY A 63 -20.50 -0.03 -4.26
CA GLY A 63 -21.07 0.60 -5.44
C GLY A 63 -22.39 1.33 -5.15
N THR A 64 -22.62 1.86 -3.95
CA THR A 64 -23.59 2.95 -3.78
C THR A 64 -22.98 4.26 -4.28
N THR A 65 -23.75 5.17 -4.86
CA THR A 65 -23.23 6.46 -5.38
C THR A 65 -22.76 7.37 -4.25
N LYS A 66 -21.65 8.10 -4.47
CA LYS A 66 -21.08 9.07 -3.51
C LYS A 66 -20.77 8.43 -2.16
N GLN A 67 -20.10 7.29 -2.18
CA GLN A 67 -19.60 6.60 -1.01
C GLN A 67 -18.08 6.64 -0.97
N LYS A 68 -17.51 6.59 0.23
CA LYS A 68 -16.08 6.37 0.47
C LYS A 68 -15.91 5.29 1.53
N GLY A 69 -14.78 4.61 1.50
CA GLY A 69 -14.39 3.72 2.59
C GLY A 69 -12.88 3.63 2.72
N HIS A 70 -12.44 3.51 3.96
CA HIS A 70 -11.04 3.48 4.32
C HIS A 70 -10.75 2.27 5.19
N ALA A 71 -9.58 1.68 5.00
CA ALA A 71 -9.04 0.67 5.90
C ALA A 71 -7.58 1.00 6.19
N PHE A 72 -7.28 1.41 7.42
CA PHE A 72 -5.93 1.77 7.82
C PHE A 72 -5.39 0.81 8.86
N PHE A 73 -4.09 0.53 8.78
CA PHE A 73 -3.38 -0.09 9.88
C PHE A 73 -3.39 0.83 11.09
N ASN A 74 -3.78 0.30 12.23
CA ASN A 74 -3.89 1.06 13.47
C ASN A 74 -2.51 1.38 14.09
N ARG A 75 -1.44 0.77 13.56
CA ARG A 75 -0.06 1.01 13.99
C ARG A 75 0.68 1.80 12.91
N PRO A 76 1.24 2.97 13.24
CA PRO A 76 2.06 3.69 12.28
C PRO A 76 3.40 2.98 12.09
N PHE A 77 4.03 3.19 10.94
CA PHE A 77 5.43 2.87 10.77
C PHE A 77 6.29 4.13 10.96
N ASP A 78 7.32 4.00 11.78
CA ASP A 78 8.24 5.08 12.15
C ASP A 78 9.55 4.91 11.38
N PHE A 79 9.92 5.92 10.59
CA PHE A 79 11.17 5.96 9.83
C PHE A 79 12.13 7.06 10.32
N GLY A 80 11.83 7.62 11.50
CA GLY A 80 12.58 8.69 12.19
C GLY A 80 14.05 8.41 12.49
N SER A 81 14.44 7.14 12.62
CA SER A 81 15.80 6.74 13.00
C SER A 81 16.75 6.60 11.81
N ALA A 82 16.29 6.90 10.59
CA ALA A 82 17.00 6.64 9.33
C ALA A 82 18.16 7.60 9.03
N SER A 83 18.62 8.44 9.97
CA SER A 83 19.68 9.43 9.74
C SER A 83 21.04 8.84 9.30
N SER A 84 21.17 7.51 9.31
CA SER A 84 22.30 6.76 8.71
C SER A 84 21.88 5.49 7.94
N GLN A 85 20.58 5.24 7.73
CA GLN A 85 20.06 4.01 7.13
C GLN A 85 19.16 4.32 5.93
N SER A 86 19.29 3.52 4.87
CA SER A 86 18.37 3.50 3.74
C SER A 86 16.96 3.14 4.24
N LEU A 87 15.97 3.98 3.97
CA LEU A 87 14.56 3.65 4.21
C LEU A 87 14.09 2.80 3.04
N SER A 88 13.62 1.58 3.34
CA SER A 88 12.99 0.73 2.35
C SER A 88 11.70 0.12 2.87
N PHE A 89 10.71 0.01 2.00
CA PHE A 89 9.54 -0.81 2.25
C PHE A 89 9.08 -1.48 0.97
N PHE A 90 8.47 -2.64 1.12
CA PHE A 90 7.83 -3.35 0.05
C PHE A 90 6.42 -3.70 0.46
N THR A 91 5.44 -3.37 -0.37
CA THR A 91 4.07 -3.88 -0.24
C THR A 91 3.61 -4.56 -1.52
N HIS A 92 2.89 -5.65 -1.36
CA HIS A 92 2.16 -6.34 -2.41
C HIS A 92 0.72 -6.49 -1.97
N PHE A 93 -0.26 -6.23 -2.83
CA PHE A 93 -1.65 -6.53 -2.55
C PHE A 93 -2.40 -6.98 -3.80
N VAL A 94 -3.54 -7.65 -3.59
CA VAL A 94 -4.44 -8.07 -4.65
C VAL A 94 -5.76 -7.32 -4.52
N CYS A 95 -6.24 -6.71 -5.60
CA CYS A 95 -7.52 -6.04 -5.63
C CYS A 95 -8.36 -6.45 -6.83
N ALA A 96 -9.65 -6.11 -6.79
CA ALA A 96 -10.55 -6.16 -7.92
C ALA A 96 -11.49 -4.96 -7.86
N LEU A 97 -11.68 -4.27 -8.98
CA LEU A 97 -12.68 -3.22 -9.13
C LEU A 97 -13.83 -3.80 -9.94
N VAL A 98 -14.88 -4.24 -9.24
CA VAL A 98 -16.00 -4.95 -9.87
C VAL A 98 -16.99 -3.94 -10.44
N PRO A 99 -17.21 -3.91 -11.77
CA PRO A 99 -18.21 -3.03 -12.37
C PRO A 99 -19.61 -3.51 -12.04
N LYS A 100 -20.53 -2.57 -11.84
CA LYS A 100 -21.97 -2.87 -11.80
C LYS A 100 -22.51 -3.01 -13.24
N PRO A 101 -23.23 -4.09 -13.58
CA PRO A 101 -23.75 -4.28 -14.94
C PRO A 101 -24.62 -3.11 -15.41
N GLY A 102 -24.40 -2.68 -16.67
CA GLY A 102 -25.23 -1.68 -17.34
C GLY A 102 -24.96 -0.22 -16.97
N VAL A 103 -23.87 0.08 -16.25
CA VAL A 103 -23.57 1.44 -15.79
C VAL A 103 -22.06 1.76 -15.82
N ALA A 104 -21.70 3.03 -16.05
CA ALA A 104 -20.31 3.49 -16.12
C ALA A 104 -19.68 3.59 -14.72
N GLY A 105 -18.71 2.72 -14.39
CA GLY A 105 -18.11 2.65 -13.04
C GLY A 105 -17.29 3.88 -12.62
N GLY A 106 -16.81 3.85 -11.39
CA GLY A 106 -16.01 4.92 -10.79
C GLY A 106 -16.09 4.93 -9.26
N HIS A 107 -15.11 5.54 -8.57
CA HIS A 107 -13.95 6.26 -9.13
C HIS A 107 -12.65 5.45 -9.08
N GLY A 108 -12.35 4.78 -7.97
CA GLY A 108 -11.11 4.03 -7.90
C GLY A 108 -10.78 3.52 -6.51
N ILE A 109 -9.56 3.03 -6.38
CA ILE A 109 -8.93 2.59 -5.13
C ILE A 109 -7.53 3.17 -5.07
N ALA A 110 -7.06 3.53 -3.88
CA ALA A 110 -5.70 3.94 -3.63
C ALA A 110 -5.09 3.14 -2.47
N PHE A 111 -3.83 2.76 -2.63
CA PHE A 111 -2.95 2.49 -1.50
C PHE A 111 -2.47 3.82 -0.93
N VAL A 112 -2.44 3.97 0.38
CA VAL A 112 -2.23 5.27 1.04
C VAL A 112 -1.18 5.16 2.13
N LEU A 113 -0.23 6.09 2.12
CA LEU A 113 0.54 6.49 3.30
C LEU A 113 0.02 7.86 3.75
N SER A 114 -0.35 7.99 5.02
CA SER A 114 -0.88 9.26 5.56
C SER A 114 -0.36 9.54 6.97
N SER A 115 -0.18 10.81 7.31
CA SER A 115 0.11 11.25 8.70
C SER A 115 -0.97 10.86 9.71
N SER A 116 -2.17 10.51 9.25
CA SER A 116 -3.33 10.10 10.06
C SER A 116 -3.94 8.82 9.50
N ASN A 117 -4.35 7.90 10.37
CA ASN A 117 -5.17 6.73 10.00
C ASN A 117 -6.67 7.06 9.86
N TYR A 118 -7.04 8.33 9.92
CA TYR A 118 -8.42 8.80 9.79
C TYR A 118 -8.50 10.04 8.87
N LEU A 119 -9.07 9.86 7.68
CA LEU A 119 -9.19 10.89 6.63
C LEU A 119 -10.51 11.67 6.77
N LYS A 120 -10.64 12.42 7.88
CA LYS A 120 -11.88 13.13 8.24
C LYS A 120 -12.44 14.05 7.16
N LYS A 121 -11.55 14.73 6.42
CA LYS A 121 -11.91 15.73 5.42
C LYS A 121 -12.14 15.15 4.03
N ALA A 122 -11.85 13.87 3.80
CA ALA A 122 -11.95 13.27 2.48
C ALA A 122 -13.40 13.28 1.96
N ASP A 123 -13.58 13.56 0.67
CA ASP A 123 -14.85 13.45 -0.04
C ASP A 123 -14.87 12.20 -0.93
N PRO A 124 -16.05 11.63 -1.23
CA PRO A 124 -16.18 10.56 -2.20
C PRO A 124 -16.02 11.10 -3.64
N GLY A 125 -16.30 10.25 -4.63
CA GLY A 125 -16.25 10.65 -6.03
C GLY A 125 -14.82 10.73 -6.57
N GLN A 126 -14.57 11.74 -7.41
CA GLN A 126 -13.26 12.03 -8.01
C GLN A 126 -12.15 12.27 -6.99
N TYR A 127 -12.48 12.52 -5.71
CA TYR A 127 -11.48 12.70 -4.67
C TYR A 127 -10.91 11.40 -4.09
N LEU A 128 -11.36 10.24 -4.59
CA LEU A 128 -10.94 8.88 -4.19
C LEU A 128 -11.05 8.56 -2.69
N GLY A 129 -11.71 9.41 -1.89
CA GLY A 129 -11.67 9.29 -0.43
C GLY A 129 -10.32 9.73 0.16
N LEU A 130 -9.53 10.54 -0.54
CA LEU A 130 -8.23 11.03 -0.09
C LEU A 130 -8.30 12.49 0.37
N PHE A 131 -8.92 13.33 -0.45
CA PHE A 131 -8.94 14.79 -0.26
C PHE A 131 -10.35 15.36 -0.37
N ASN A 132 -10.45 16.67 -0.22
CA ASN A 132 -11.59 17.45 -0.69
C ASN A 132 -11.08 18.73 -1.36
N ILE A 133 -12.01 19.60 -1.76
CA ILE A 133 -11.68 20.88 -2.40
C ILE A 133 -10.71 21.77 -1.59
N SER A 134 -10.69 21.62 -0.26
CA SER A 134 -9.85 22.43 0.64
C SER A 134 -8.49 21.80 0.98
N THR A 135 -8.35 20.48 0.82
CA THR A 135 -7.11 19.75 1.16
C THR A 135 -6.35 19.29 -0.07
N ASN A 136 -6.99 19.22 -1.24
CA ASN A 136 -6.32 18.86 -2.49
C ASN A 136 -5.26 19.91 -2.86
N GLY A 137 -4.00 19.49 -3.00
CA GLY A 137 -2.86 20.36 -3.26
C GLY A 137 -2.31 21.05 -2.01
N SER A 138 -2.84 20.78 -0.82
CA SER A 138 -2.33 21.37 0.42
C SER A 138 -1.10 20.59 0.92
N PRO A 139 0.06 21.24 1.16
CA PRO A 139 1.24 20.57 1.71
C PRO A 139 1.01 20.04 3.14
N SER A 140 -0.03 20.52 3.84
CA SER A 140 -0.43 20.03 5.16
C SER A 140 -1.26 18.75 5.13
N SER A 141 -1.55 18.20 3.94
CA SER A 141 -2.26 16.93 3.81
C SER A 141 -1.40 15.76 4.26
N HIS A 142 -0.07 15.85 4.10
CA HIS A 142 0.91 14.81 4.43
C HIS A 142 0.43 13.43 4.02
N LEU A 143 0.25 13.24 2.71
CA LEU A 143 -0.32 12.05 2.10
C LEU A 143 0.43 11.71 0.81
N LEU A 144 0.80 10.44 0.70
CA LEU A 144 1.26 9.80 -0.54
C LEU A 144 0.23 8.72 -0.90
N ALA A 145 -0.25 8.71 -2.14
CA ALA A 145 -1.13 7.67 -2.63
C ALA A 145 -0.63 7.08 -3.94
N ILE A 146 -0.90 5.79 -4.12
CA ILE A 146 -0.78 5.09 -5.39
C ILE A 146 -2.21 4.76 -5.80
N GLU A 147 -2.74 5.50 -6.76
CA GLU A 147 -4.13 5.40 -7.21
C GLU A 147 -4.28 4.47 -8.41
N LEU A 148 -5.41 3.76 -8.44
CA LEU A 148 -5.93 3.02 -9.58
C LEU A 148 -7.27 3.68 -9.94
N ASP A 149 -7.23 4.66 -10.84
CA ASP A 149 -8.39 5.47 -11.22
C ASP A 149 -9.05 4.92 -12.51
N THR A 150 -10.38 4.87 -12.47
CA THR A 150 -11.25 4.33 -13.52
C THR A 150 -12.10 5.41 -14.19
N VAL A 151 -11.85 6.67 -13.88
CA VAL A 151 -12.56 7.84 -14.39
C VAL A 151 -11.52 8.87 -14.84
N GLN A 152 -11.85 9.61 -15.90
CA GLN A 152 -11.02 10.74 -16.33
C GLN A 152 -11.61 12.03 -15.78
N SER A 153 -10.92 12.63 -14.82
CA SER A 153 -11.24 13.88 -14.16
C SER A 153 -10.40 15.01 -14.74
N ALA A 154 -10.97 15.79 -15.67
CA ALA A 154 -10.27 16.92 -16.28
C ALA A 154 -9.81 17.99 -15.26
N ALA A 155 -10.37 18.02 -14.05
CA ALA A 155 -9.95 18.92 -12.98
C ALA A 155 -8.59 18.53 -12.35
N PHE A 156 -8.12 17.30 -12.59
CA PHE A 156 -6.89 16.74 -12.02
C PHE A 156 -5.88 16.32 -13.11
N ASP A 157 -6.15 16.71 -14.36
CA ASP A 157 -5.32 16.40 -15.54
C ASP A 157 -5.14 14.91 -15.84
N ASP A 158 -6.13 14.08 -15.47
CA ASP A 158 -6.15 12.64 -15.76
C ASP A 158 -5.96 12.38 -17.26
N ILE A 159 -5.00 11.51 -17.57
CA ILE A 159 -4.60 11.19 -18.95
C ILE A 159 -5.67 10.35 -19.69
N ASP A 160 -6.39 9.50 -18.98
CA ASP A 160 -7.49 8.68 -19.47
C ASP A 160 -8.36 8.17 -18.31
N LYS A 161 -9.31 7.27 -18.59
CA LYS A 161 -10.25 6.69 -17.62
C LYS A 161 -9.81 5.33 -17.06
N ASN A 162 -8.52 5.01 -17.11
CA ASN A 162 -7.95 3.71 -16.73
C ASN A 162 -6.45 3.89 -16.50
N HIS A 163 -6.08 4.62 -15.46
CA HIS A 163 -4.69 4.98 -15.20
C HIS A 163 -4.26 4.65 -13.77
N VAL A 164 -2.94 4.62 -13.59
CA VAL A 164 -2.29 4.50 -12.29
C VAL A 164 -1.51 5.78 -12.06
N GLY A 165 -1.63 6.35 -10.86
CA GLY A 165 -1.01 7.61 -10.48
C GLY A 165 -0.20 7.51 -9.19
N ILE A 166 0.85 8.31 -9.08
CA ILE A 166 1.54 8.61 -7.82
C ILE A 166 1.12 10.02 -7.40
N ASP A 167 0.48 10.11 -6.24
CA ASP A 167 -0.13 11.34 -5.73
C ASP A 167 0.61 11.84 -4.50
N GLU A 168 1.12 13.08 -4.56
CA GLU A 168 1.79 13.74 -3.44
C GLU A 168 0.95 14.94 -2.99
N ASN A 169 0.18 14.77 -1.92
CA ASN A 169 -0.71 15.79 -1.35
C ASN A 169 -1.79 16.37 -2.30
N SER A 170 -1.96 15.79 -3.49
CA SER A 170 -2.84 16.25 -4.57
C SER A 170 -3.25 15.06 -5.44
N LEU A 171 -4.46 15.10 -6.00
CA LEU A 171 -4.94 14.16 -7.03
C LEU A 171 -4.39 14.44 -8.42
N GLN A 172 -3.76 15.60 -8.62
CA GLN A 172 -2.96 15.80 -9.81
C GLN A 172 -1.66 15.01 -9.62
N SER A 173 -1.64 13.78 -10.14
CA SER A 173 -0.51 12.87 -9.94
C SER A 173 0.80 13.48 -10.44
N VAL A 174 1.86 13.25 -9.69
CA VAL A 174 3.20 13.69 -10.05
C VAL A 174 3.85 12.79 -11.10
N GLU A 175 3.35 11.55 -11.23
CA GLU A 175 3.72 10.56 -12.24
C GLU A 175 2.48 9.71 -12.57
N THR A 176 2.22 9.41 -13.84
CA THR A 176 1.02 8.69 -14.26
C THR A 176 1.25 7.87 -15.52
N ALA A 177 0.54 6.76 -15.67
CA ALA A 177 0.50 5.97 -16.89
C ALA A 177 -0.84 5.22 -17.02
N SER A 178 -1.28 5.00 -18.26
CA SER A 178 -2.41 4.12 -18.55
C SER A 178 -2.13 2.73 -17.98
N ALA A 179 -3.13 2.12 -17.34
CA ALA A 179 -2.94 0.84 -16.68
C ALA A 179 -2.52 -0.25 -17.69
N SER A 180 -1.34 -0.80 -17.43
CA SER A 180 -0.70 -1.83 -18.24
C SER A 180 0.34 -2.56 -17.38
N TYR A 181 0.84 -3.67 -17.89
CA TYR A 181 1.95 -4.40 -17.27
C TYR A 181 2.97 -4.81 -18.32
N TYR A 182 4.25 -4.83 -17.96
CA TYR A 182 5.28 -5.38 -18.83
C TYR A 182 5.21 -6.91 -18.80
N SER A 183 5.04 -7.55 -19.95
CA SER A 183 5.14 -9.00 -20.05
C SER A 183 6.57 -9.39 -20.37
N ASP A 184 7.27 -9.99 -19.40
CA ASP A 184 8.65 -10.46 -19.59
C ASP A 184 8.75 -11.53 -20.68
N LYS A 185 7.69 -12.31 -20.85
CA LYS A 185 7.58 -13.34 -21.90
C LYS A 185 7.46 -12.73 -23.29
N GLU A 186 6.69 -11.66 -23.45
CA GLU A 186 6.43 -11.01 -24.74
C GLU A 186 7.36 -9.82 -25.01
N GLY A 187 8.12 -9.37 -24.01
CA GLY A 187 9.04 -8.24 -24.08
C GLY A 187 8.37 -6.89 -24.33
N LYS A 188 7.09 -6.72 -23.92
CA LYS A 188 6.30 -5.51 -24.21
C LYS A 188 5.26 -5.22 -23.13
N ASN A 189 4.79 -3.97 -23.10
CA ASN A 189 3.64 -3.59 -22.29
C ASN A 189 2.33 -4.14 -22.86
N ILE A 190 1.52 -4.75 -22.01
CA ILE A 190 0.18 -5.26 -22.30
C ILE A 190 -0.83 -4.41 -21.52
N SER A 191 -1.83 -3.88 -22.22
CA SER A 191 -2.89 -3.08 -21.61
C SER A 191 -3.68 -3.91 -20.58
N LEU A 192 -3.99 -3.28 -19.45
CA LEU A 192 -4.73 -3.88 -18.35
C LEU A 192 -5.95 -3.00 -18.05
N LEU A 193 -7.13 -3.60 -18.00
CA LEU A 193 -8.36 -2.89 -17.67
C LEU A 193 -8.64 -3.03 -16.16
N LEU A 194 -8.52 -1.92 -15.43
CA LEU A 194 -8.74 -1.85 -13.98
C LEU A 194 -10.18 -2.25 -13.62
N LEU A 195 -11.15 -1.65 -14.31
CA LEU A 195 -12.58 -1.88 -14.11
C LEU A 195 -13.08 -3.12 -14.89
N SER A 196 -12.39 -4.25 -14.75
CA SER A 196 -12.77 -5.53 -15.37
C SER A 196 -13.52 -6.46 -14.40
N GLY A 197 -13.35 -6.25 -13.09
CA GLY A 197 -13.74 -7.22 -12.06
C GLY A 197 -12.75 -8.38 -11.91
N ASP A 198 -11.75 -8.47 -12.79
CA ASP A 198 -10.67 -9.44 -12.64
C ASP A 198 -9.71 -9.02 -11.52
N ARG A 199 -8.96 -10.00 -11.01
CA ARG A 199 -8.02 -9.82 -9.90
C ARG A 199 -6.70 -9.28 -10.43
N ILE A 200 -6.28 -8.16 -9.87
CA ILE A 200 -5.06 -7.44 -10.20
C ILE A 200 -4.13 -7.49 -9.00
N GLN A 201 -2.85 -7.71 -9.26
CA GLN A 201 -1.78 -7.61 -8.29
C GLN A 201 -1.09 -6.27 -8.45
N VAL A 202 -0.75 -5.64 -7.33
CA VAL A 202 -0.03 -4.39 -7.28
C VAL A 202 1.16 -4.55 -6.34
N TRP A 203 2.35 -4.20 -6.81
CA TRP A 203 3.57 -4.12 -6.04
C TRP A 203 4.01 -2.68 -5.94
N ILE A 204 4.38 -2.26 -4.73
CA ILE A 204 4.96 -0.96 -4.46
C ILE A 204 6.27 -1.22 -3.72
N ASP A 205 7.38 -0.97 -4.41
CA ASP A 205 8.72 -1.08 -3.85
C ASP A 205 9.27 0.33 -3.65
N TYR A 206 9.69 0.62 -2.43
CA TYR A 206 10.40 1.84 -2.10
C TYR A 206 11.78 1.47 -1.57
N GLU A 207 12.84 1.93 -2.24
CA GLU A 207 14.23 1.71 -1.84
C GLU A 207 14.98 3.05 -1.90
N ASP A 208 15.54 3.49 -0.78
CA ASP A 208 16.13 4.82 -0.56
C ASP A 208 15.14 5.97 -0.81
N THR A 209 14.98 6.31 -2.08
CA THR A 209 14.11 7.38 -2.60
C THR A 209 13.41 6.95 -3.90
N LEU A 210 13.66 5.75 -4.40
CA LEU A 210 13.05 5.26 -5.63
C LEU A 210 11.77 4.51 -5.28
N LEU A 211 10.64 5.04 -5.73
CA LEU A 211 9.31 4.44 -5.64
C LEU A 211 8.95 3.79 -6.98
N ASN A 212 8.82 2.47 -6.98
CA ASN A 212 8.39 1.69 -8.13
C ASN A 212 6.98 1.15 -7.90
N VAL A 213 6.12 1.29 -8.90
CA VAL A 213 4.76 0.74 -8.91
C VAL A 213 4.64 -0.24 -10.07
N THR A 214 4.29 -1.48 -9.77
CA THR A 214 4.14 -2.54 -10.78
C THR A 214 2.76 -3.18 -10.66
N LEU A 215 2.10 -3.40 -11.80
CA LEU A 215 0.80 -4.08 -11.86
C LEU A 215 0.94 -5.38 -12.67
N ALA A 216 0.11 -6.37 -12.40
CA ALA A 216 -0.12 -7.50 -13.31
C ALA A 216 -1.44 -8.23 -12.98
N PRO A 217 -2.01 -9.01 -13.92
CA PRO A 217 -3.08 -9.96 -13.60
C PRO A 217 -2.64 -10.99 -12.53
N LEU A 218 -3.58 -11.55 -11.78
CA LEU A 218 -3.28 -12.51 -10.69
C LEU A 218 -2.43 -13.73 -11.09
N ARG A 219 -2.51 -14.17 -12.35
CA ARG A 219 -1.79 -15.36 -12.83
C ARG A 219 -0.40 -15.06 -13.38
N GLU A 220 -0.03 -13.78 -13.47
CA GLU A 220 1.29 -13.35 -13.89
C GLU A 220 2.21 -13.19 -12.67
N GLN A 221 3.51 -13.41 -12.88
CA GLN A 221 4.52 -13.05 -11.89
C GLN A 221 4.72 -11.53 -11.88
N LYS A 222 5.38 -10.99 -10.84
CA LYS A 222 5.78 -9.57 -10.81
C LYS A 222 6.65 -9.27 -12.05
N PRO A 223 6.21 -8.35 -12.93
CA PRO A 223 7.01 -7.90 -14.07
C PRO A 223 8.40 -7.41 -13.66
N SER A 224 9.42 -7.66 -14.50
CA SER A 224 10.77 -7.13 -14.28
C SER A 224 10.88 -5.61 -14.45
N THR A 225 9.95 -5.01 -15.20
CA THR A 225 9.90 -3.56 -15.45
C THR A 225 8.67 -2.96 -14.75
N PRO A 226 8.85 -1.98 -13.87
CA PRO A 226 7.72 -1.33 -13.21
C PRO A 226 6.91 -0.48 -14.20
N LEU A 227 5.62 -0.29 -13.90
CA LEU A 227 4.76 0.61 -14.68
C LEU A 227 5.17 2.07 -14.45
N LEU A 228 5.38 2.45 -13.18
CA LEU A 228 5.83 3.77 -12.77
C LEU A 228 7.10 3.65 -11.93
N SER A 229 8.02 4.59 -12.10
CA SER A 229 9.27 4.67 -11.34
C SER A 229 9.58 6.14 -11.10
N ARG A 230 9.60 6.57 -9.83
CA ARG A 230 9.80 7.98 -9.48
C ARG A 230 10.70 8.14 -8.27
N THR A 231 11.56 9.16 -8.28
CA THR A 231 12.24 9.63 -7.06
C THR A 231 11.25 10.38 -6.17
N THR A 232 10.95 9.82 -5.00
CA THR A 232 10.04 10.36 -4.00
C THR A 232 10.76 10.45 -2.65
N ASN A 233 10.71 11.63 -2.02
CA ASN A 233 11.32 11.85 -0.71
C ASN A 233 10.25 11.79 0.38
N LEU A 234 10.12 10.63 1.05
CA LEU A 234 9.11 10.44 2.10
C LEU A 234 9.28 11.40 3.28
N THR A 235 10.51 11.78 3.63
CA THR A 235 10.75 12.75 4.72
C THR A 235 10.26 14.16 4.36
N ALA A 236 10.23 14.51 3.07
CA ALA A 236 9.64 15.77 2.62
C ALA A 236 8.11 15.76 2.69
N ILE A 237 7.48 14.60 2.44
CA ILE A 237 6.02 14.43 2.53
C ILE A 237 5.57 14.32 3.98
N PHE A 238 6.35 13.63 4.82
CA PHE A 238 6.08 13.33 6.23
C PHE A 238 7.21 13.86 7.12
N PRO A 239 7.18 15.14 7.51
CA PRO A 239 8.22 15.75 8.36
C PRO A 239 8.39 15.05 9.71
N ASP A 240 7.31 14.49 10.26
CA ASP A 240 7.30 13.74 11.52
C ASP A 240 7.90 12.34 11.39
N GLN A 241 8.29 11.93 10.18
CA GLN A 241 8.90 10.63 9.86
C GLN A 241 8.09 9.44 10.39
N ARG A 242 6.77 9.60 10.33
CA ARG A 242 5.75 8.66 10.75
C ARG A 242 4.64 8.68 9.73
N ALA A 243 4.17 7.51 9.31
CA ALA A 243 2.97 7.40 8.50
C ALA A 243 2.16 6.15 8.85
N PHE A 244 0.87 6.23 8.60
CA PHE A 244 -0.07 5.12 8.63
C PHE A 244 -0.29 4.63 7.21
N LEU A 245 -0.33 3.32 7.07
CA LEU A 245 -0.60 2.65 5.82
C LEU A 245 -2.07 2.26 5.75
N GLY A 246 -2.66 2.33 4.57
CA GLY A 246 -4.04 1.88 4.39
C GLY A 246 -4.48 1.85 2.94
N PHE A 247 -5.78 1.66 2.78
CA PHE A 247 -6.47 1.74 1.51
C PHE A 247 -7.61 2.73 1.60
N SER A 248 -7.81 3.47 0.53
CA SER A 248 -8.97 4.33 0.33
C SER A 248 -9.67 3.96 -0.96
N ALA A 249 -10.99 4.06 -0.99
CA ALA A 249 -11.73 3.94 -2.24
C ALA A 249 -12.96 4.81 -2.19
N ALA A 250 -13.40 5.26 -3.36
CA ALA A 250 -14.62 6.01 -3.49
C ALA A 250 -15.40 5.67 -4.75
N THR A 251 -16.70 5.97 -4.66
CA THR A 251 -17.65 5.87 -5.75
C THR A 251 -18.31 7.23 -5.97
N GLY A 252 -18.85 7.45 -7.17
CA GLY A 252 -19.42 8.75 -7.54
C GLY A 252 -20.12 8.71 -8.88
N SER A 253 -20.54 9.88 -9.35
CA SER A 253 -21.14 10.04 -10.67
C SER A 253 -20.14 10.67 -11.61
N VAL A 254 -19.93 10.04 -12.76
CA VAL A 254 -19.17 10.63 -13.87
C VAL A 254 -20.03 11.75 -14.48
N ILE A 255 -19.51 12.98 -14.50
CA ILE A 255 -20.28 14.21 -14.76
C ILE A 255 -20.89 14.25 -16.18
N ASN A 256 -20.48 13.37 -17.11
CA ASN A 256 -20.86 13.44 -18.53
C ASN A 256 -21.43 12.14 -19.13
N THR A 257 -21.84 11.16 -18.32
CA THR A 257 -22.50 9.94 -18.83
C THR A 257 -23.86 9.74 -18.16
N PRO A 258 -24.97 9.61 -18.92
CA PRO A 258 -26.26 9.20 -18.37
C PRO A 258 -26.17 7.74 -17.94
N GLY A 259 -25.80 7.53 -16.68
CA GLY A 259 -25.63 6.21 -16.07
C GLY A 259 -24.87 6.37 -14.75
N ILE A 260 -25.57 6.19 -13.64
CA ILE A 260 -24.95 6.12 -12.31
C ILE A 260 -24.30 4.75 -12.20
N GLY A 261 -23.01 4.65 -12.54
CA GLY A 261 -22.25 3.44 -12.30
C GLY A 261 -21.19 3.65 -11.24
N VAL A 262 -20.93 2.57 -10.56
CA VAL A 262 -20.44 2.56 -9.21
C VAL A 262 -19.79 1.20 -9.08
N SER A 263 -18.47 1.20 -8.97
CA SER A 263 -17.69 -0.02 -8.83
C SER A 263 -17.66 -0.45 -7.37
N THR A 264 -17.34 -1.70 -7.14
CA THR A 264 -17.08 -2.25 -5.80
C THR A 264 -15.60 -2.63 -5.70
N PRO A 265 -14.72 -1.70 -5.29
CA PRO A 265 -13.35 -2.03 -4.91
C PRO A 265 -13.31 -3.03 -3.76
N MET A 266 -12.62 -4.14 -4.02
CA MET A 266 -12.32 -5.20 -3.07
C MET A 266 -10.81 -5.39 -2.99
N VAL A 267 -10.30 -5.59 -1.79
CA VAL A 267 -8.93 -6.04 -1.53
C VAL A 267 -9.01 -7.47 -1.01
N MET A 268 -8.37 -8.38 -1.73
CA MET A 268 -8.26 -9.78 -1.36
C MET A 268 -6.93 -9.99 -0.65
N GLY A 269 -6.95 -10.68 0.47
CA GLY A 269 -5.76 -10.78 1.30
C GLY A 269 -4.64 -11.57 0.62
N ILE A 270 -3.59 -10.84 0.20
CA ILE A 270 -2.17 -11.05 0.55
C ILE A 270 -1.48 -9.66 0.61
N PRO A 271 -1.81 -8.74 1.56
CA PRO A 271 -1.01 -7.54 1.82
C PRO A 271 0.26 -7.99 2.53
N GLY A 272 1.31 -8.29 1.76
CA GLY A 272 2.62 -8.51 2.34
C GLY A 272 3.32 -7.18 2.46
N LEU A 273 3.43 -6.63 3.67
CA LEU A 273 4.33 -5.50 3.93
C LEU A 273 5.59 -6.02 4.60
N ALA A 274 6.74 -5.66 4.07
CA ALA A 274 8.01 -5.79 4.76
C ALA A 274 8.66 -4.40 4.78
N ILE A 275 8.77 -3.83 5.97
CA ILE A 275 9.58 -2.63 6.21
C ILE A 275 10.90 -3.12 6.77
N THR A 276 11.97 -2.93 6.01
CA THR A 276 13.32 -3.26 6.46
C THR A 276 14.16 -2.00 6.48
N SER A 277 14.87 -1.81 7.58
CA SER A 277 15.99 -0.89 7.63
C SER A 277 17.26 -1.68 7.42
N SER A 278 17.82 -1.67 6.21
CA SER A 278 19.08 -2.37 5.97
C SER A 278 20.23 -1.58 6.57
N SER A 279 20.92 -2.16 7.55
CA SER A 279 22.33 -1.85 7.82
C SER A 279 23.18 -2.97 7.22
N VAL A 280 24.14 -2.63 6.36
CA VAL A 280 24.97 -3.62 5.66
C VAL A 280 25.93 -4.28 6.65
N THR A 281 26.00 -5.63 6.71
CA THR A 281 27.24 -6.47 6.61
C THR A 281 27.05 -8.00 6.78
N SER A 282 27.42 -8.75 5.73
CA SER A 282 28.05 -10.11 5.59
C SER A 282 27.55 -11.43 6.25
N SER A 283 27.06 -12.34 5.37
CA SER A 283 27.31 -13.81 5.14
C SER A 283 27.69 -14.81 6.25
N VAL A 284 26.89 -15.90 6.41
CA VAL A 284 27.32 -17.31 6.66
C VAL A 284 26.21 -18.30 6.19
N SER A 285 26.59 -19.44 5.60
CA SER A 285 25.74 -20.52 5.02
C SER A 285 25.77 -21.84 5.80
N VAL A 286 24.63 -22.55 5.99
CA VAL A 286 24.52 -24.04 6.22
C VAL A 286 23.07 -24.56 5.90
N PRO A 287 22.73 -25.88 5.90
CA PRO A 287 22.47 -26.71 4.71
C PRO A 287 21.01 -27.19 4.52
N LEU A 288 20.76 -27.85 3.38
CA LEU A 288 19.47 -28.24 2.81
C LEU A 288 18.93 -29.61 3.29
N VAL A 289 17.64 -29.70 3.60
CA VAL A 289 16.85 -30.95 3.68
C VAL A 289 15.55 -30.78 2.89
N SER A 290 15.20 -31.78 2.08
CA SER A 290 14.05 -31.80 1.16
C SER A 290 12.70 -32.13 1.84
N PRO A 291 11.55 -31.61 1.32
CA PRO A 291 10.23 -31.89 1.89
C PRO A 291 9.46 -33.01 1.14
N PRO A 292 8.46 -33.64 1.79
CA PRO A 292 7.57 -34.59 1.13
C PRO A 292 6.35 -33.90 0.49
N SER A 293 5.78 -34.63 -0.47
CA SER A 293 4.67 -34.28 -1.36
C SER A 293 3.30 -34.20 -0.68
N THR A 294 2.55 -33.12 -0.92
CA THR A 294 1.08 -33.14 -1.16
C THR A 294 0.62 -31.83 -1.82
N ASN A 295 -0.36 -31.96 -2.71
CA ASN A 295 -0.86 -30.93 -3.63
C ASN A 295 -1.47 -29.70 -2.95
N SER A 296 -0.69 -28.62 -2.90
CA SER A 296 -1.14 -27.22 -2.88
C SER A 296 0.03 -26.38 -3.39
N MET A 297 -0.05 -25.92 -4.64
CA MET A 297 0.99 -25.12 -5.31
C MET A 297 0.81 -23.65 -4.87
N PHE A 298 1.57 -23.13 -3.89
CA PHE A 298 2.96 -22.59 -3.90
C PHE A 298 2.99 -21.14 -4.46
N ILE A 299 3.69 -20.12 -3.95
CA ILE A 299 4.84 -19.95 -3.02
C ILE A 299 4.76 -18.50 -2.46
N SER A 300 4.98 -18.31 -1.16
CA SER A 300 5.56 -17.08 -0.63
C SER A 300 7.06 -17.35 -0.53
N HIS A 301 7.86 -16.68 -1.34
CA HIS A 301 9.31 -16.70 -1.19
C HIS A 301 9.80 -15.32 -0.82
N SER A 302 10.32 -15.24 0.39
CA SER A 302 11.17 -14.16 0.86
C SER A 302 12.62 -14.40 0.41
N ILE A 303 13.29 -13.27 0.13
CA ILE A 303 14.73 -12.96 0.25
C ILE A 303 15.66 -13.35 -0.90
N LEU A 304 16.43 -12.36 -1.37
CA LEU A 304 17.85 -12.53 -1.67
C LEU A 304 18.67 -11.32 -1.23
N ASN A 305 19.84 -11.60 -0.66
CA ASN A 305 21.06 -10.90 -1.05
C ASN A 305 22.29 -11.82 -0.90
N GLY A 306 23.15 -11.85 -1.92
CA GLY A 306 24.56 -12.26 -1.84
C GLY A 306 25.09 -13.20 -2.93
N ASP A 307 25.88 -12.63 -3.86
CA ASP A 307 26.50 -13.26 -5.04
C ASP A 307 27.52 -14.39 -4.78
N GLY A 308 27.56 -15.34 -5.74
CA GLY A 308 28.80 -15.63 -6.47
C GLY A 308 29.70 -16.77 -6.00
N ARG A 309 29.28 -18.02 -6.24
CA ARG A 309 30.00 -19.00 -7.08
C ARG A 309 29.08 -20.14 -7.50
#